data_AF-F2TYV4-F1
#
_entry.id   AF-F2TYV4-F1
#
_cell.length_a   1.000
_cell.length_b   1.000
_cell.length_c   1.000
_cell.angle_alpha   90.00
_cell.angle_beta   90.00
_cell.angle_gamma   90.00
#
_symmetry.space_group_name_H-M   'P 1'
#
loop_
_entity.id
_entity.type
_entity.pdbx_description
1 polymer ?
#
loop_
_entity_poly.entity_id
_entity_poly.type
_entity_poly.pdbx_seq_one_letter_code
_entity_poly.pdbx_strand_id
1 'polypeptide(L)'
;MEASHCPEPRAHPSRVVTTTLNYALTDREHAEEVERLKGQLSRLRTHMLRSEEEYTQQVLQADKKVEDLQAAHDDLFKQKERVEADMQSELEHVQQQLHALQMRFTEAVQERDHVEQRVIDMERELQQERHAAKRLQSVLASFDDEKSAAVQAMVNKHERELHERDAAVQRAREQAAAAEQEKEVLQQQLAEAQQQLAARHVEEGVMASLKGENERLKAHAGDLHGQAEAARARADALGIDKEILKNAVTQYFTTDNKAMRAEVLRVIADVCEFNSEMKAKAGLGGGSGAGGGRRGLFGMLTGSGSGQQQRRGGGDADDDDGGGDGSLSHQFVNFLLRDVKQPPV
;
A
#
# COMPACT_ATOMS: atom_id res chain seq x y z
N MET A 1 -130.71 154.99 62.17
CA MET A 1 -130.53 156.31 62.81
C MET A 1 -129.49 157.06 61.99
N GLU A 2 -129.92 158.21 61.45
CA GLU A 2 -129.16 159.43 61.07
C GLU A 2 -127.92 159.25 60.16
N ALA A 3 -127.94 159.63 58.86
CA ALA A 3 -128.05 160.97 58.25
C ALA A 3 -126.92 161.91 58.72
N SER A 4 -125.94 162.29 57.89
CA SER A 4 -125.83 163.55 57.10
C SER A 4 -124.32 163.86 56.98
N HIS A 5 -123.71 164.59 56.04
CA HIS A 5 -124.11 165.50 54.97
C HIS A 5 -122.85 165.82 54.11
N CYS A 6 -123.05 165.98 52.80
CA CYS A 6 -122.34 166.70 51.70
C CYS A 6 -121.05 167.55 51.95
N PRO A 7 -120.22 167.90 50.91
CA PRO A 7 -120.65 168.30 49.54
C PRO A 7 -119.76 167.99 48.30
N GLU A 8 -120.38 168.25 47.12
CA GLU A 8 -119.95 168.42 45.70
C GLU A 8 -118.58 169.15 45.43
N PRO A 9 -118.00 169.23 44.18
CA PRO A 9 -118.66 169.27 42.85
C PRO A 9 -117.97 168.62 41.60
N ARG A 10 -118.81 168.33 40.59
CA ARG A 10 -118.73 168.50 39.11
C ARG A 10 -117.47 168.17 38.24
N ALA A 11 -117.75 167.33 37.21
CA ALA A 11 -117.43 167.47 35.76
C ALA A 11 -116.37 166.54 35.07
N HIS A 12 -116.81 165.97 33.94
CA HIS A 12 -116.11 165.37 32.77
C HIS A 12 -115.94 163.82 32.67
N PRO A 13 -116.65 163.15 31.73
CA PRO A 13 -116.40 161.76 31.34
C PRO A 13 -115.91 161.66 29.88
N SER A 14 -114.59 161.58 29.62
CA SER A 14 -114.09 161.20 28.27
C SER A 14 -112.64 160.68 28.20
N ARG A 15 -111.99 160.37 29.34
CA ARG A 15 -110.56 159.99 29.38
C ARG A 15 -110.29 158.57 29.89
N VAL A 16 -111.33 157.79 30.20
CA VAL A 16 -111.20 156.42 30.73
C VAL A 16 -111.16 155.37 29.60
N VAL A 17 -111.71 155.67 28.42
CA VAL A 17 -111.82 154.68 27.32
C VAL A 17 -110.49 154.49 26.55
N THR A 18 -109.65 155.53 26.42
CA THR A 18 -108.37 155.45 25.70
C THR A 18 -107.26 154.78 26.50
N THR A 19 -107.25 154.88 27.83
CA THR A 19 -106.35 154.09 28.67
C THR A 19 -106.75 152.62 28.65
N THR A 20 -108.03 152.28 28.79
CA THR A 20 -108.47 150.88 28.73
C THR A 20 -108.22 150.21 27.37
N LEU A 21 -108.29 150.96 26.27
CA LEU A 21 -108.00 150.43 24.94
C LEU A 21 -106.50 150.24 24.69
N ASN A 22 -105.66 151.15 25.19
CA ASN A 22 -104.20 151.01 25.13
C ASN A 22 -103.70 149.86 26.01
N TYR A 23 -104.26 149.66 27.21
CA TYR A 23 -103.97 148.49 28.03
C TYR A 23 -104.41 147.19 27.33
N ALA A 24 -105.59 147.16 26.70
CA ALA A 24 -106.05 145.98 25.96
C ALA A 24 -105.23 145.67 24.69
N LEU A 25 -104.69 146.68 24.00
CA LEU A 25 -103.78 146.52 22.86
C LEU A 25 -102.40 146.03 23.29
N THR A 26 -101.82 146.61 24.35
CA THR A 26 -100.57 146.11 24.92
C THR A 26 -100.73 144.71 25.50
N ASP A 27 -101.86 144.39 26.12
CA ASP A 27 -102.15 143.04 26.62
C ASP A 27 -102.30 142.03 25.47
N ARG A 28 -102.81 142.47 24.31
CA ARG A 28 -102.90 141.63 23.11
C ARG A 28 -101.54 141.42 22.45
N GLU A 29 -100.73 142.46 22.31
CA GLU A 29 -99.35 142.35 21.80
C GLU A 29 -98.48 141.49 22.73
N HIS A 30 -98.59 141.68 24.05
CA HIS A 30 -97.95 140.83 25.04
C HIS A 30 -98.47 139.39 25.00
N ALA A 31 -99.78 139.17 24.77
CA ALA A 31 -100.31 137.82 24.60
C ALA A 31 -99.76 137.14 23.33
N GLU A 32 -99.65 137.87 22.21
CA GLU A 32 -99.06 137.37 20.96
C GLU A 32 -97.56 137.05 21.12
N GLU A 33 -96.80 137.90 21.82
CA GLU A 33 -95.39 137.63 22.15
C GLU A 33 -95.22 136.45 23.11
N VAL A 34 -96.08 136.35 24.12
CA VAL A 34 -96.11 135.23 25.06
C VAL A 34 -96.41 133.92 24.30
N GLU A 35 -97.37 133.92 23.38
CA GLU A 35 -97.65 132.73 22.54
C GLU A 35 -96.50 132.41 21.58
N ARG A 36 -95.83 133.41 21.00
CA ARG A 36 -94.64 133.20 20.17
C ARG A 36 -93.47 132.60 20.97
N LEU A 37 -93.20 133.14 22.17
CA LEU A 37 -92.16 132.65 23.07
C LEU A 37 -92.49 131.25 23.59
N LYS A 38 -93.75 130.96 23.93
CA LYS A 38 -94.22 129.61 24.25
C LYS A 38 -94.00 128.65 23.08
N GLY A 39 -94.31 129.07 21.86
CA GLY A 39 -94.07 128.28 20.65
C GLY A 39 -92.58 128.00 20.41
N GLN A 40 -91.71 129.01 20.56
CA GLN A 40 -90.25 128.85 20.45
C GLN A 40 -89.68 127.97 21.56
N LEU A 41 -90.14 128.15 22.80
CA LEU A 41 -89.77 127.32 23.94
C LEU A 41 -90.23 125.86 23.76
N SER A 42 -91.43 125.64 23.22
CA SER A 42 -91.94 124.31 22.88
C SER A 42 -91.09 123.66 21.78
N ARG A 43 -90.71 124.42 20.74
CA ARG A 43 -89.82 123.92 19.67
C ARG A 43 -88.43 123.59 20.20
N LEU A 44 -87.85 124.46 21.04
CA LEU A 44 -86.55 124.21 21.65
C LEU A 44 -86.59 122.99 22.58
N ARG A 45 -87.63 122.85 23.41
CA ARG A 45 -87.84 121.66 24.24
C ARG A 45 -87.96 120.39 23.40
N THR A 46 -88.73 120.44 22.32
CA THR A 46 -88.89 119.29 21.40
C THR A 46 -87.57 118.95 20.71
N HIS A 47 -86.79 119.95 20.29
CA HIS A 47 -85.49 119.72 19.67
C HIS A 47 -84.45 119.18 20.66
N MET A 48 -84.40 119.73 21.88
CA MET A 48 -83.52 119.22 22.94
C MET A 48 -83.87 117.78 23.28
N LEU A 49 -85.15 117.47 23.49
CA LEU A 49 -85.62 116.11 23.75
C LEU A 49 -85.28 115.17 22.59
N ARG A 50 -85.46 115.60 21.34
CA ARG A 50 -85.06 114.81 20.17
C ARG A 50 -83.53 114.62 20.10
N SER A 51 -82.74 115.63 20.41
CA SER A 51 -81.28 115.50 20.43
C SER A 51 -80.81 114.58 21.55
N GLU A 52 -81.43 114.64 22.73
CA GLU A 52 -81.17 113.73 23.84
C GLU A 52 -81.60 112.29 23.49
N GLU A 53 -82.74 112.11 22.82
CA GLU A 53 -83.16 110.83 22.26
C GLU A 53 -82.18 110.29 21.22
N GLU A 54 -81.68 111.15 20.31
CA GLU A 54 -80.69 110.76 19.30
C GLU A 54 -79.34 110.41 19.96
N TYR A 55 -78.87 111.17 20.95
CA TYR A 55 -77.65 110.87 21.69
C TYR A 55 -77.78 109.60 22.52
N THR A 56 -78.90 109.40 23.22
CA THR A 56 -79.13 108.16 23.98
C THR A 56 -79.21 106.95 23.06
N GLN A 57 -79.83 107.07 21.89
CA GLN A 57 -79.80 106.01 20.87
C GLN A 57 -78.38 105.73 20.37
N GLN A 58 -77.57 106.76 20.11
CA GLN A 58 -76.18 106.58 19.67
C GLN A 58 -75.32 105.91 20.75
N VAL A 59 -75.48 106.32 22.01
CA VAL A 59 -74.79 105.69 23.15
C VAL A 59 -75.22 104.23 23.30
N LEU A 60 -76.53 103.94 23.25
CA LEU A 60 -77.02 102.56 23.29
C LEU A 60 -76.50 101.71 22.12
N GLN A 61 -76.36 102.28 20.92
CA GLN A 61 -75.76 101.57 19.78
C GLN A 61 -74.26 101.36 19.96
N ALA A 62 -73.54 102.31 20.55
CA ALA A 62 -72.13 102.16 20.86
C ALA A 62 -71.91 101.10 21.95
N ASP A 63 -72.70 101.11 23.01
CA ASP A 63 -72.66 100.11 24.09
C ASP A 63 -72.92 98.71 23.55
N LYS A 64 -73.95 98.52 22.72
CA LYS A 64 -74.21 97.23 22.06
C LYS A 64 -73.02 96.76 21.21
N LYS A 65 -72.38 97.66 20.45
CA LYS A 65 -71.18 97.31 19.67
C LYS A 65 -70.00 96.92 20.58
N VAL A 66 -69.84 97.60 21.71
CA VAL A 66 -68.81 97.26 22.70
C VAL A 66 -69.10 95.88 23.31
N GLU A 67 -70.34 95.59 23.68
CA GLU A 67 -70.78 94.28 24.17
C GLU A 67 -70.52 93.18 23.11
N ASP A 68 -70.90 93.40 21.85
CA ASP A 68 -70.67 92.45 20.75
C ASP A 68 -69.17 92.20 20.51
N LEU A 69 -68.35 93.25 20.55
CA LEU A 69 -66.89 93.14 20.37
C LEU A 69 -66.23 92.44 21.57
N GLN A 70 -66.69 92.69 22.79
CA GLN A 70 -66.21 91.99 23.99
C GLN A 70 -66.57 90.51 23.92
N ALA A 71 -67.80 90.16 23.54
CA ALA A 71 -68.20 88.78 23.33
C ALA A 71 -67.35 88.08 22.25
N ALA A 72 -67.11 88.74 21.12
CA ALA A 72 -66.25 88.21 20.06
C ALA A 72 -64.79 88.05 20.51
N HIS A 73 -64.27 89.00 21.31
CA HIS A 73 -62.93 88.92 21.88
C HIS A 73 -62.80 87.74 22.84
N ASP A 74 -63.77 87.54 23.73
CA ASP A 74 -63.75 86.43 24.68
C ASP A 74 -63.85 85.07 23.98
N ASP A 75 -64.63 84.98 22.90
CA ASP A 75 -64.71 83.76 22.10
C ASP A 75 -63.41 83.47 21.35
N LEU A 76 -62.76 84.49 20.77
CA LEU A 76 -61.44 84.34 20.16
C LEU A 76 -60.37 83.96 21.19
N PHE A 77 -60.43 84.52 22.40
CA PHE A 77 -59.50 84.18 23.48
C PHE A 77 -59.67 82.72 23.91
N LYS A 78 -60.91 82.24 24.09
CA LYS A 78 -61.20 80.82 24.38
C LYS A 78 -60.74 79.90 23.26
N GLN A 79 -60.91 80.30 21.99
CA GLN A 79 -60.41 79.53 20.85
C GLN A 79 -58.89 79.43 20.86
N LYS A 80 -58.20 80.54 21.15
CA LYS A 80 -56.75 80.58 21.28
C LYS A 80 -56.27 79.64 22.39
N GLU A 81 -56.84 79.71 23.59
CA GLU A 81 -56.48 78.83 24.71
C GLU A 81 -56.67 77.35 24.37
N ARG A 82 -57.76 77.01 23.65
CA ARG A 82 -57.98 75.63 23.18
C ARG A 82 -56.91 75.19 22.20
N VAL A 83 -56.58 76.01 21.21
CA VAL A 83 -55.54 75.69 20.22
C VAL A 83 -54.17 75.58 20.90
N GLU A 84 -53.86 76.45 21.87
CA GLU A 84 -52.61 76.38 22.64
C GLU A 84 -52.54 75.10 23.48
N ALA A 85 -53.63 74.69 24.12
CA ALA A 85 -53.71 73.44 24.88
C ALA A 85 -53.60 72.21 23.97
N ASP A 86 -54.30 72.20 22.84
CA ASP A 86 -54.22 71.12 21.84
C ASP A 86 -52.80 71.01 21.28
N MET A 87 -52.17 72.15 20.95
CA MET A 87 -50.78 72.18 20.47
C MET A 87 -49.78 71.68 21.52
N GLN A 88 -49.97 72.02 22.79
CA GLN A 88 -49.12 71.52 23.88
C GLN A 88 -49.28 70.00 24.04
N SER A 89 -50.52 69.49 24.02
CA SER A 89 -50.80 68.05 24.08
C SER A 89 -50.17 67.30 22.90
N GLU A 90 -50.29 67.81 21.68
CA GLU A 90 -49.66 67.22 20.49
C GLU A 90 -48.12 67.26 20.60
N LEU A 91 -47.54 68.35 21.10
CA LEU A 91 -46.10 68.45 21.32
C LEU A 91 -45.61 67.41 22.33
N GLU A 92 -46.30 67.26 23.45
CA GLU A 92 -46.00 66.24 24.46
C GLU A 92 -46.12 64.83 23.86
N HIS A 93 -47.14 64.58 23.06
CA HIS A 93 -47.33 63.30 22.38
C HIS A 93 -46.17 63.00 21.41
N VAL A 94 -45.77 63.96 20.59
CA VAL A 94 -44.63 63.82 19.67
C VAL A 94 -43.32 63.61 20.44
N GLN A 95 -43.11 64.31 21.56
CA GLN A 95 -41.92 64.10 22.40
C GLN A 95 -41.88 62.69 23.00
N GLN A 96 -43.02 62.17 23.47
CA GLN A 96 -43.11 60.80 23.97
C GLN A 96 -42.82 59.78 22.86
N GLN A 97 -43.35 59.99 21.66
CA GLN A 97 -43.07 59.13 20.51
C GLN A 97 -41.59 59.18 20.11
N LEU A 98 -40.99 60.37 20.07
CA LEU A 98 -39.57 60.55 19.77
C LEU A 98 -38.71 59.82 20.81
N HIS A 99 -39.04 59.97 22.09
CA HIS A 99 -38.33 59.27 23.16
C HIS A 99 -38.46 57.74 23.04
N ALA A 100 -39.68 57.23 22.80
CA ALA A 100 -39.89 55.80 22.59
C ALA A 100 -39.13 55.27 21.37
N LEU A 101 -39.08 56.03 20.27
CA LEU A 101 -38.31 55.67 19.09
C LEU A 101 -36.80 55.69 19.36
N GLN A 102 -36.32 56.67 20.12
CA GLN A 102 -34.92 56.75 20.54
C GLN A 102 -34.52 55.54 21.39
N MET A 103 -35.37 55.13 22.35
CA MET A 103 -35.11 53.93 23.16
C MET A 103 -35.01 52.66 22.30
N ARG A 104 -35.97 52.46 21.39
CA ARG A 104 -35.94 51.33 20.45
C ARG A 104 -34.72 51.36 19.54
N PHE A 105 -34.30 52.54 19.08
CA PHE A 105 -33.10 52.68 18.29
C PHE A 105 -31.85 52.30 19.08
N THR A 106 -31.74 52.74 20.34
CA THR A 106 -30.61 52.35 21.19
C THR A 106 -30.58 50.85 21.48
N GLU A 107 -31.74 50.23 21.71
CA GLU A 107 -31.86 48.77 21.88
C GLU A 107 -31.41 48.04 20.61
N ALA A 108 -31.89 48.45 19.44
CA ALA A 108 -31.51 47.84 18.16
C ALA A 108 -30.00 47.98 17.87
N VAL A 109 -29.38 49.10 18.25
CA VAL A 109 -27.92 49.28 18.15
C VAL A 109 -27.18 48.33 19.09
N GLN A 110 -27.64 48.18 20.35
CA GLN A 110 -27.02 47.24 21.29
C GLN A 110 -27.16 45.78 20.82
N GLU A 111 -28.31 45.41 20.28
CA GLU A 111 -28.52 44.07 19.71
C GLU A 111 -27.62 43.83 18.50
N ARG A 112 -27.49 44.81 17.59
CA ARG A 112 -26.54 44.75 16.47
C ARG A 112 -25.12 44.53 16.98
N ASP A 113 -24.66 45.35 17.91
CA ASP A 113 -23.29 45.29 18.43
C ASP A 113 -23.03 43.94 19.13
N HIS A 114 -24.02 43.40 19.85
CA HIS A 114 -23.93 42.06 20.43
C HIS A 114 -23.82 40.99 19.34
N VAL A 115 -24.63 41.05 18.29
CA VAL A 115 -24.59 40.06 17.20
C VAL A 115 -23.26 40.16 16.45
N GLU A 116 -22.78 41.37 16.16
CA GLU A 116 -21.46 41.58 15.54
C GLU A 116 -20.34 40.98 16.38
N GLN A 117 -20.34 41.19 17.70
CA GLN A 117 -19.34 40.60 18.59
C GLN A 117 -19.39 39.05 18.55
N ARG A 118 -20.59 38.45 18.53
CA ARG A 118 -20.75 37.00 18.39
C ARG A 118 -20.23 36.49 17.05
N VAL A 119 -20.45 37.23 15.96
CA VAL A 119 -19.92 36.86 14.64
C VAL A 119 -18.40 36.86 14.66
N ILE A 120 -17.78 37.90 15.23
CA ILE A 120 -16.32 37.99 15.37
C ILE A 120 -15.76 36.82 16.18
N ASP A 121 -16.41 36.45 17.28
CA ASP A 121 -15.96 35.34 18.12
C ASP A 121 -16.09 33.98 17.41
N MET A 122 -17.20 33.73 16.70
CA MET A 122 -17.36 32.54 15.87
C MET A 122 -16.33 32.47 14.72
N GLU A 123 -15.99 33.61 14.11
CA GLU A 123 -14.96 33.67 13.08
C GLU A 123 -13.57 33.32 13.64
N ARG A 124 -13.25 33.78 14.86
CA ARG A 124 -12.01 33.43 15.55
C ARG A 124 -11.95 31.94 15.87
N GLU A 125 -13.01 31.36 16.40
CA GLU A 125 -13.11 29.90 16.65
C GLU A 125 -12.92 29.11 15.36
N LEU A 126 -13.61 29.50 14.27
CA LEU A 126 -13.47 28.86 12.96
C LEU A 126 -12.03 28.95 12.44
N GLN A 127 -11.35 30.09 12.63
CA GLN A 127 -9.94 30.23 12.27
C GLN A 127 -9.05 29.31 13.11
N GLN A 128 -9.27 29.22 14.41
CA GLN A 128 -8.51 28.33 15.30
C GLN A 128 -8.68 26.86 14.89
N GLU A 129 -9.90 26.42 14.62
CA GLU A 129 -10.21 25.07 14.14
C GLU A 129 -9.55 24.79 12.78
N ARG A 130 -9.59 25.75 11.85
CA ARG A 130 -8.87 25.64 10.56
C ARG A 130 -7.36 25.49 10.77
N HIS A 131 -6.77 26.22 11.71
CA HIS A 131 -5.35 26.09 12.04
C HIS A 131 -5.04 24.75 12.71
N ALA A 132 -5.90 24.25 13.59
CA ALA A 132 -5.77 22.93 14.20
C ALA A 132 -5.84 21.82 13.13
N ALA A 133 -6.83 21.89 12.23
CA ALA A 133 -6.99 20.94 11.12
C ALA A 133 -5.76 20.94 10.19
N LYS A 134 -5.22 22.11 9.83
CA LYS A 134 -3.99 22.20 9.02
C LYS A 134 -2.77 21.60 9.74
N ARG A 135 -2.64 21.82 11.05
CA ARG A 135 -1.56 21.20 11.84
C ARG A 135 -1.69 19.68 11.85
N LEU A 136 -2.90 19.16 12.07
CA LEU A 136 -3.15 17.72 12.04
C LEU A 136 -2.87 17.13 10.65
N GLN A 137 -3.28 17.81 9.57
CA GLN A 137 -2.95 17.40 8.21
C GLN A 137 -1.44 17.35 7.98
N SER A 138 -0.69 18.34 8.47
CA SER A 138 0.78 18.33 8.38
C SER A 138 1.39 17.16 9.14
N VAL A 139 0.87 16.83 10.33
CA VAL A 139 1.36 15.70 11.13
C VAL A 139 1.05 14.37 10.42
N LEU A 140 -0.14 14.22 9.86
CA LEU A 140 -0.51 13.04 9.09
C LEU A 140 0.38 12.86 7.85
N ALA A 141 0.63 13.94 7.10
CA ALA A 141 1.55 13.89 5.96
C ALA A 141 2.96 13.46 6.39
N SER A 142 3.48 14.01 7.50
CA SER A 142 4.80 13.59 8.02
C SER A 142 4.82 12.12 8.47
N PHE A 143 3.71 11.62 9.01
CA PHE A 143 3.59 10.22 9.43
C PHE A 143 3.53 9.28 8.23
N ASP A 144 2.80 9.65 7.18
CA ASP A 144 2.75 8.87 5.93
C ASP A 144 4.12 8.85 5.24
N ASP A 145 4.83 9.98 5.22
CA ASP A 145 6.19 10.06 4.68
C ASP A 145 7.17 9.19 5.50
N GLU A 146 7.13 9.27 6.83
CA GLU A 146 7.96 8.46 7.72
C GLU A 146 7.67 6.97 7.57
N LYS A 147 6.39 6.59 7.50
CA LYS A 147 5.96 5.20 7.28
C LYS A 147 6.41 4.70 5.92
N SER A 148 6.25 5.49 4.86
CA SER A 148 6.70 5.17 3.51
C SER A 148 8.22 4.95 3.48
N ALA A 149 8.98 5.85 4.11
CA ALA A 149 10.43 5.72 4.23
C ALA A 149 10.84 4.46 5.02
N ALA A 150 10.15 4.15 6.11
CA ALA A 150 10.39 2.95 6.91
C ALA A 150 10.09 1.65 6.14
N VAL A 151 8.96 1.60 5.42
CA VAL A 151 8.61 0.48 4.55
C VAL A 151 9.66 0.31 3.45
N GLN A 152 10.06 1.40 2.78
CA GLN A 152 11.10 1.34 1.75
C GLN A 152 12.44 0.86 2.30
N ALA A 153 12.82 1.28 3.51
CA ALA A 153 14.03 0.82 4.17
C ALA A 153 13.98 -0.70 4.47
N MET A 154 12.83 -1.21 4.91
CA MET A 154 12.62 -2.64 5.15
C MET A 154 12.62 -3.45 3.85
N VAL A 155 11.98 -2.95 2.79
CA VAL A 155 12.03 -3.57 1.46
C VAL A 155 13.47 -3.66 0.97
N ASN A 156 14.20 -2.54 0.98
CA ASN A 156 15.61 -2.51 0.56
C ASN A 156 16.49 -3.46 1.40
N LYS A 157 16.20 -3.61 2.69
CA LYS A 157 16.91 -4.55 3.57
C LYS A 157 16.63 -5.99 3.15
N HIS A 158 15.37 -6.37 2.96
CA HIS A 158 15.00 -7.72 2.55
C HIS A 158 15.48 -8.07 1.14
N GLU A 159 15.47 -7.11 0.20
CA GLU A 159 16.05 -7.31 -1.13
C GLU A 159 17.55 -7.63 -1.06
N ARG A 160 18.30 -6.94 -0.19
CA ARG A 160 19.73 -7.24 0.06
C ARG A 160 19.91 -8.62 0.68
N GLU A 161 19.14 -8.96 1.72
CA GLU A 161 19.19 -10.26 2.37
C GLU A 161 18.87 -11.39 1.38
N LEU A 162 17.88 -11.20 0.51
CA LEU A 162 17.48 -12.16 -0.51
C LEU A 162 18.59 -12.35 -1.55
N HIS A 163 19.17 -11.25 -2.05
CA HIS A 163 20.31 -11.32 -2.96
C HIS A 163 21.54 -12.01 -2.33
N GLU A 164 21.83 -11.77 -1.05
CA GLU A 164 22.90 -12.46 -0.33
C GLU A 164 22.63 -13.95 -0.15
N ARG A 165 21.37 -14.34 0.11
CA ARG A 165 20.95 -15.74 0.20
C ARG A 165 21.04 -16.43 -1.15
N ASP A 166 20.59 -15.80 -2.23
CA ASP A 166 20.69 -16.34 -3.58
C ASP A 166 22.16 -16.56 -3.99
N ALA A 167 23.03 -15.59 -3.71
CA ALA A 167 24.46 -15.73 -3.94
C ALA A 167 25.07 -16.88 -3.12
N ALA A 168 24.64 -17.08 -1.87
CA ALA A 168 25.10 -18.19 -1.04
C ALA A 168 24.61 -19.55 -1.56
N VAL A 169 23.35 -19.65 -1.98
CA VAL A 169 22.78 -20.86 -2.60
C VAL A 169 23.53 -21.20 -3.89
N GLN A 170 23.83 -20.20 -4.72
CA GLN A 170 24.58 -20.41 -5.95
C GLN A 170 25.99 -20.96 -5.68
N ARG A 171 26.72 -20.39 -4.72
CA ARG A 171 28.03 -20.92 -4.29
C ARG A 171 27.93 -22.34 -3.75
N ALA A 172 26.91 -22.64 -2.95
CA ALA A 172 26.71 -23.98 -2.41
C ALA A 172 26.42 -25.01 -3.53
N ARG A 173 25.65 -24.62 -4.55
CA ARG A 173 25.41 -25.46 -5.75
C ARG A 173 26.69 -25.71 -6.53
N GLU A 174 27.52 -24.69 -6.74
CA GLU A 174 28.82 -24.83 -7.40
C GLU A 174 29.77 -25.76 -6.63
N GLN A 175 29.82 -25.63 -5.30
CA GLN A 175 30.59 -26.52 -4.44
C GLN A 175 30.08 -27.96 -4.47
N ALA A 176 28.75 -28.16 -4.44
CA ALA A 176 28.15 -29.48 -4.55
C ALA A 176 28.48 -30.14 -5.89
N ALA A 177 28.36 -29.40 -7.01
CA ALA A 177 28.72 -29.90 -8.33
C ALA A 177 30.21 -30.27 -8.43
N ALA A 178 31.10 -29.47 -7.86
CA ALA A 178 32.53 -29.78 -7.82
C ALA A 178 32.83 -31.04 -6.99
N ALA A 179 32.17 -31.20 -5.84
CA ALA A 179 32.30 -32.38 -5.00
C ALA A 179 31.75 -33.65 -5.67
N GLU A 180 30.66 -33.54 -6.45
CA GLU A 180 30.14 -34.65 -7.24
C GLU A 180 31.13 -35.09 -8.32
N GLN A 181 31.77 -34.15 -9.03
CA GLN A 181 32.82 -34.46 -10.00
C GLN A 181 34.03 -35.13 -9.33
N GLU A 182 34.48 -34.63 -8.17
CA GLU A 182 35.57 -35.24 -7.42
C GLU A 182 35.23 -36.68 -6.99
N LYS A 183 34.00 -36.89 -6.51
CA LYS A 183 33.50 -38.23 -6.17
C LYS A 183 33.50 -39.16 -7.38
N GLU A 184 33.08 -38.71 -8.55
CA GLU A 184 33.12 -39.51 -9.78
C GLU A 184 34.55 -39.91 -10.15
N VAL A 185 35.50 -38.97 -10.08
CA VAL A 185 36.93 -39.25 -10.33
C VAL A 185 37.48 -40.26 -9.32
N LEU A 186 37.19 -40.08 -8.02
CA LEU A 186 37.62 -41.02 -6.98
C LEU A 186 37.00 -42.40 -7.15
N GLN A 187 35.73 -42.49 -7.59
CA GLN A 187 35.09 -43.76 -7.91
C GLN A 187 35.73 -44.46 -9.11
N GLN A 188 36.11 -43.72 -10.15
CA GLN A 188 36.87 -44.25 -11.28
C GLN A 188 38.24 -44.76 -10.83
N GLN A 189 38.99 -43.97 -10.06
CA GLN A 189 40.29 -44.39 -9.49
C GLN A 189 40.17 -45.62 -8.59
N LEU A 190 39.11 -45.72 -7.78
CA LEU A 190 38.86 -46.89 -6.96
C LEU A 190 38.56 -48.13 -7.82
N ALA A 191 37.75 -48.00 -8.87
CA ALA A 191 37.46 -49.08 -9.80
C ALA A 191 38.72 -49.57 -10.53
N GLU A 192 39.58 -48.63 -10.98
CA GLU A 192 40.88 -48.95 -11.57
C GLU A 192 41.81 -49.66 -10.57
N ALA A 193 41.89 -49.16 -9.33
CA ALA A 193 42.71 -49.78 -8.29
C ALA A 193 42.20 -51.20 -7.93
N GLN A 194 40.89 -51.41 -7.89
CA GLN A 194 40.28 -52.72 -7.71
C GLN A 194 40.59 -53.67 -8.87
N GLN A 195 40.54 -53.17 -10.11
CA GLN A 195 40.91 -53.95 -11.29
C GLN A 195 42.40 -54.33 -11.27
N GLN A 196 43.28 -53.40 -10.88
CA GLN A 196 44.71 -53.66 -10.73
C GLN A 196 45.00 -54.67 -9.61
N LEU A 197 44.30 -54.58 -8.47
CA LEU A 197 44.39 -55.57 -7.40
C LEU A 197 43.93 -56.95 -7.85
N ALA A 198 42.81 -57.04 -8.58
CA ALA A 198 42.34 -58.29 -9.16
C ALA A 198 43.35 -58.87 -10.14
N ALA A 199 43.95 -58.04 -11.01
CA ALA A 199 45.02 -58.47 -11.91
C ALA A 199 46.25 -58.98 -11.15
N ARG A 200 46.67 -58.29 -10.08
CA ARG A 200 47.76 -58.76 -9.21
C ARG A 200 47.44 -60.08 -8.53
N HIS A 201 46.22 -60.30 -8.05
CA HIS A 201 45.83 -61.58 -7.47
C HIS A 201 45.86 -62.73 -8.49
N VAL A 202 45.48 -62.46 -9.75
CA VAL A 202 45.65 -63.43 -10.83
C VAL A 202 47.13 -63.71 -11.09
N GLU A 203 47.98 -62.68 -11.16
CA GLU A 203 49.43 -62.84 -11.31
C GLU A 203 50.06 -63.62 -10.14
N GLU A 204 49.66 -63.34 -8.90
CA GLU A 204 50.08 -64.08 -7.70
C GLU A 204 49.63 -65.54 -7.76
N GLY A 205 48.40 -65.81 -8.20
CA GLY A 205 47.89 -67.17 -8.41
C GLY A 205 48.66 -67.92 -9.49
N VAL A 206 48.97 -67.27 -10.61
CA VAL A 206 49.82 -67.82 -11.68
C VAL A 206 51.23 -68.07 -11.17
N MET A 207 51.83 -67.13 -10.42
CA MET A 207 53.14 -67.32 -9.80
C MET A 207 53.15 -68.49 -8.82
N ALA A 208 52.10 -68.65 -8.00
CA ALA A 208 51.98 -69.78 -7.09
C ALA A 208 51.88 -71.10 -7.86
N SER A 209 51.10 -71.15 -8.94
CA SER A 209 51.00 -72.33 -9.81
C SER A 209 52.35 -72.67 -10.46
N LEU A 210 53.04 -71.68 -11.04
CA LEU A 210 54.36 -71.85 -11.64
C LEU A 210 55.41 -72.29 -10.62
N LYS A 211 55.37 -71.77 -9.39
CA LYS A 211 56.22 -72.26 -8.29
C LYS A 211 55.94 -73.72 -7.97
N GLY A 212 54.67 -74.11 -7.87
CA GLY A 212 54.28 -75.51 -7.66
C GLY A 212 54.69 -76.43 -8.81
N GLU A 213 54.58 -75.99 -10.06
CA GLU A 213 55.11 -76.70 -11.22
C GLU A 213 56.64 -76.80 -11.19
N ASN A 214 57.33 -75.73 -10.81
CA ASN A 214 58.78 -75.72 -10.67
C ASN A 214 59.26 -76.69 -9.59
N GLU A 215 58.56 -76.75 -8.44
CA GLU A 215 58.81 -77.73 -7.38
C GLU A 215 58.56 -79.17 -7.87
N ARG A 216 57.47 -79.42 -8.59
CA ARG A 216 57.21 -80.72 -9.23
C ARG A 216 58.29 -81.11 -10.23
N LEU A 217 58.70 -80.18 -11.09
CA LEU A 217 59.79 -80.37 -12.05
C LEU A 217 61.12 -80.63 -11.35
N LYS A 218 61.42 -79.91 -10.27
CA LYS A 218 62.61 -80.15 -9.44
C LYS A 218 62.58 -81.52 -8.77
N ALA A 219 61.44 -81.93 -8.22
CA ALA A 219 61.26 -83.26 -7.65
C ALA A 219 61.46 -84.34 -8.72
N HIS A 220 60.84 -84.17 -9.90
CA HIS A 220 61.01 -85.10 -11.02
C HIS A 220 62.44 -85.15 -11.56
N ALA A 221 63.11 -84.00 -11.67
CA ALA A 221 64.52 -83.94 -12.04
C ALA A 221 65.41 -84.58 -10.98
N GLY A 222 65.11 -84.40 -9.70
CA GLY A 222 65.77 -85.09 -8.58
C GLY A 222 65.59 -86.60 -8.65
N ASP A 223 64.37 -87.07 -8.93
CA ASP A 223 64.08 -88.50 -9.13
C ASP A 223 64.84 -89.08 -10.32
N LEU A 224 64.84 -88.38 -11.47
CA LEU A 224 65.62 -88.78 -12.65
C LEU A 224 67.13 -88.77 -12.37
N HIS A 225 67.62 -87.79 -11.62
CA HIS A 225 69.01 -87.73 -11.21
C HIS A 225 69.36 -88.89 -10.28
N GLY A 226 68.51 -89.20 -9.29
CA GLY A 226 68.66 -90.36 -8.42
C GLY A 226 68.58 -91.69 -9.18
N GLN A 227 67.71 -91.80 -10.18
CA GLN A 227 67.66 -92.96 -11.08
C GLN A 227 68.94 -93.08 -11.93
N ALA A 228 69.49 -91.97 -12.42
CA ALA A 228 70.73 -91.95 -13.17
C ALA A 228 71.94 -92.31 -12.29
N GLU A 229 72.02 -91.79 -11.07
CA GLU A 229 73.01 -92.17 -10.05
C GLU A 229 72.89 -93.65 -9.68
N ALA A 230 71.68 -94.16 -9.47
CA ALA A 230 71.45 -95.59 -9.21
C ALA A 230 71.83 -96.48 -10.40
N ALA A 231 71.58 -96.02 -11.63
CA ALA A 231 72.04 -96.70 -12.85
C ALA A 231 73.58 -96.68 -12.96
N ARG A 232 74.23 -95.57 -12.57
CA ARG A 232 75.69 -95.43 -12.53
C ARG A 232 76.32 -96.33 -11.47
N ALA A 233 75.76 -96.36 -10.27
CA ALA A 233 76.19 -97.25 -9.19
C ALA A 233 76.00 -98.73 -9.56
N ARG A 234 74.92 -99.08 -10.27
CA ARG A 234 74.75 -100.43 -10.84
C ARG A 234 75.81 -100.78 -11.89
N ALA A 235 76.24 -99.81 -12.69
CA ALA A 235 77.30 -100.02 -13.68
C ALA A 235 78.67 -100.22 -13.01
N ASP A 236 78.97 -99.49 -11.93
CA ASP A 236 80.23 -99.62 -11.19
C ASP A 236 80.29 -100.90 -10.33
N ALA A 237 79.13 -101.40 -9.85
CA ALA A 237 79.04 -102.65 -9.10
C ALA A 237 79.29 -103.92 -9.93
N LEU A 238 79.27 -103.82 -11.27
CA LEU A 238 79.48 -104.96 -12.17
C LEU A 238 80.95 -105.36 -12.35
N GLY A 239 81.92 -104.64 -11.76
CA GLY A 239 83.29 -105.16 -11.54
C GLY A 239 84.05 -105.67 -12.78
N ILE A 240 83.66 -105.27 -14.00
CA ILE A 240 84.36 -105.66 -15.23
C ILE A 240 85.54 -104.71 -15.43
N ASP A 241 86.76 -105.21 -15.21
CA ASP A 241 87.97 -104.45 -15.46
C ASP A 241 88.12 -104.13 -16.95
N LYS A 242 88.01 -102.84 -17.29
CA LYS A 242 87.97 -102.32 -18.66
C LYS A 242 89.24 -102.65 -19.44
N GLU A 243 90.38 -102.83 -18.79
CA GLU A 243 91.64 -103.20 -19.46
C GLU A 243 91.70 -104.67 -19.87
N ILE A 244 91.13 -105.58 -19.07
CA ILE A 244 91.08 -107.02 -19.37
C ILE A 244 90.20 -107.28 -20.59
N LEU A 245 89.03 -106.62 -20.67
CA LEU A 245 88.15 -106.74 -21.84
C LEU A 245 88.79 -106.15 -23.11
N LYS A 246 89.51 -105.04 -22.97
CA LYS A 246 90.20 -104.38 -24.09
C LYS A 246 91.34 -105.23 -24.64
N ASN A 247 92.13 -105.88 -23.77
CA ASN A 247 93.20 -106.79 -24.19
C ASN A 247 92.67 -108.09 -24.81
N ALA A 248 91.59 -108.66 -24.27
CA ALA A 248 90.98 -109.87 -24.82
C ALA A 248 90.34 -109.64 -26.21
N VAL A 249 89.64 -108.52 -26.40
CA VAL A 249 89.11 -108.13 -27.72
C VAL A 249 90.24 -107.83 -28.70
N THR A 250 91.33 -107.21 -28.25
CA THR A 250 92.51 -106.95 -29.10
C THR A 250 93.19 -108.25 -29.56
N GLN A 251 93.35 -109.25 -28.67
CA GLN A 251 93.88 -110.59 -29.02
C GLN A 251 92.97 -111.37 -29.98
N TYR A 252 91.65 -111.21 -29.86
CA TYR A 252 90.70 -111.81 -30.80
C TYR A 252 90.90 -111.32 -32.25
N PHE A 253 91.16 -110.03 -32.45
CA PHE A 253 91.37 -109.47 -33.79
C PHE A 253 92.78 -109.67 -34.35
N THR A 254 93.78 -109.98 -33.52
CA THR A 254 95.20 -110.14 -33.93
C THR A 254 95.66 -111.59 -34.14
N THR A 255 94.81 -112.58 -33.84
CA THR A 255 95.17 -114.02 -33.98
C THR A 255 94.72 -114.61 -35.32
N ASP A 256 95.64 -114.94 -36.23
CA ASP A 256 95.33 -115.43 -37.58
C ASP A 256 94.91 -116.92 -37.66
N ASN A 257 95.05 -117.66 -36.55
CA ASN A 257 94.60 -119.04 -36.45
C ASN A 257 93.15 -119.13 -35.94
N LYS A 258 92.23 -119.65 -36.77
CA LYS A 258 90.79 -119.76 -36.47
C LYS A 258 90.46 -120.60 -35.23
N ALA A 259 91.28 -121.61 -34.90
CA ALA A 259 91.02 -122.46 -33.73
C ALA A 259 91.28 -121.71 -32.41
N MET A 260 92.40 -120.98 -32.30
CA MET A 260 92.69 -120.14 -31.11
C MET A 260 91.74 -118.94 -31.00
N ARG A 261 91.26 -118.41 -32.13
CA ARG A 261 90.30 -117.29 -32.12
C ARG A 261 88.98 -117.68 -31.44
N ALA A 262 88.49 -118.89 -31.68
CA ALA A 262 87.29 -119.43 -31.02
C ALA A 262 87.51 -119.66 -29.51
N GLU A 263 88.73 -120.02 -29.12
CA GLU A 263 89.10 -120.22 -27.71
C GLU A 263 89.18 -118.90 -26.94
N VAL A 264 89.76 -117.85 -27.52
CA VAL A 264 89.75 -116.49 -26.95
C VAL A 264 88.32 -115.94 -26.82
N LEU A 265 87.46 -116.18 -27.82
CA LEU A 265 86.05 -115.78 -27.77
C LEU A 265 85.29 -116.51 -26.64
N ARG A 266 85.64 -117.78 -26.39
CA ARG A 266 85.07 -118.57 -25.28
C ARG A 266 85.51 -118.03 -23.92
N VAL A 267 86.77 -117.62 -23.78
CA VAL A 267 87.28 -116.95 -22.56
C VAL A 267 86.58 -115.61 -22.34
N ILE A 268 86.37 -114.79 -23.39
CA ILE A 268 85.62 -113.53 -23.27
C ILE A 268 84.17 -113.79 -22.85
N ALA A 269 83.52 -114.81 -23.41
CA ALA A 269 82.16 -115.17 -23.08
C ALA A 269 82.00 -115.70 -21.65
N ASP A 270 83.02 -116.37 -21.10
CA ASP A 270 83.01 -116.88 -19.73
C ASP A 270 83.37 -115.78 -18.70
N VAL A 271 84.27 -114.84 -19.04
CA VAL A 271 84.61 -113.69 -18.16
C VAL A 271 83.48 -112.66 -18.09
N CYS A 272 82.72 -112.47 -19.16
CA CYS A 272 81.54 -111.59 -19.17
C CYS A 272 80.24 -112.28 -18.73
N GLU A 273 80.31 -113.51 -18.22
CA GLU A 273 79.15 -114.33 -17.83
C GLU A 273 78.02 -114.33 -18.88
N PHE A 274 78.37 -114.53 -20.16
CA PHE A 274 77.37 -114.50 -21.22
C PHE A 274 76.32 -115.59 -20.99
N ASN A 275 75.06 -115.17 -20.84
CA ASN A 275 73.89 -116.04 -20.91
C ASN A 275 73.94 -116.87 -22.20
N SER A 276 73.46 -118.12 -22.16
CA SER A 276 73.25 -119.02 -23.31
C SER A 276 72.76 -118.32 -24.60
N GLU A 277 71.87 -117.32 -24.50
CA GLU A 277 71.38 -116.55 -25.65
C GLU A 277 72.45 -115.59 -26.25
N MET A 278 73.29 -115.02 -25.39
CA MET A 278 74.41 -114.16 -25.80
C MET A 278 75.58 -114.99 -26.36
N LYS A 279 75.85 -116.19 -25.81
CA LYS A 279 76.80 -117.16 -26.37
C LYS A 279 76.39 -117.60 -27.78
N ALA A 280 75.08 -117.73 -28.04
CA ALA A 280 74.56 -118.04 -29.37
C ALA A 280 74.75 -116.91 -30.38
N LYS A 281 74.49 -115.65 -30.00
CA LYS A 281 74.68 -114.47 -30.87
C LYS A 281 76.15 -114.14 -31.12
N ALA A 282 77.07 -114.54 -30.23
CA ALA A 282 78.52 -114.41 -30.40
C ALA A 282 79.17 -115.49 -31.30
N GLY A 283 78.37 -116.36 -31.91
CA GLY A 283 78.86 -117.43 -32.80
C GLY A 283 79.39 -118.68 -32.08
N LEU A 284 79.22 -118.75 -30.75
CA LEU A 284 79.64 -119.87 -29.88
C LEU A 284 78.47 -120.79 -29.49
N GLY A 285 77.26 -120.55 -30.00
CA GLY A 285 76.08 -121.38 -29.78
C GLY A 285 75.18 -121.39 -31.02
N GLY A 286 74.83 -122.57 -31.49
CA GLY A 286 73.87 -122.74 -32.58
C GLY A 286 72.44 -122.45 -32.12
N GLY A 287 71.70 -121.65 -32.90
CA GLY A 287 70.22 -121.62 -32.88
C GLY A 287 69.57 -120.23 -32.75
N SER A 288 69.02 -119.72 -33.86
CA SER A 288 67.73 -119.00 -34.09
C SER A 288 67.05 -118.23 -32.92
N GLY A 289 66.57 -116.97 -32.99
CA GLY A 289 66.33 -115.97 -34.05
C GLY A 289 65.46 -114.78 -33.53
N ALA A 290 65.53 -113.63 -34.23
CA ALA A 290 64.56 -112.50 -34.46
C ALA A 290 63.62 -111.95 -33.35
N GLY A 291 63.30 -110.65 -33.19
CA GLY A 291 63.54 -109.40 -33.96
C GLY A 291 62.46 -108.30 -33.65
N GLY A 292 62.78 -107.01 -33.92
CA GLY A 292 61.87 -105.87 -34.23
C GLY A 292 61.12 -105.15 -33.07
N GLY A 293 60.78 -103.84 -33.05
CA GLY A 293 60.94 -102.68 -33.95
C GLY A 293 60.06 -101.44 -33.53
N ARG A 294 60.56 -100.20 -33.73
CA ARG A 294 59.94 -98.92 -34.27
C ARG A 294 58.53 -98.42 -33.80
N ARG A 295 58.06 -97.14 -33.80
CA ARG A 295 58.39 -95.76 -34.33
C ARG A 295 57.32 -94.74 -33.78
N GLY A 296 57.60 -93.43 -33.53
CA GLY A 296 57.16 -92.21 -34.32
C GLY A 296 56.00 -91.40 -33.63
N LEU A 297 55.98 -90.08 -33.35
CA LEU A 297 56.12 -88.75 -34.03
C LEU A 297 54.83 -88.11 -34.65
N PHE A 298 54.39 -86.97 -34.07
CA PHE A 298 53.86 -85.68 -34.62
C PHE A 298 52.43 -85.45 -35.22
N GLY A 299 51.94 -84.21 -35.00
CA GLY A 299 50.92 -83.44 -35.79
C GLY A 299 49.75 -82.90 -34.94
N MET A 300 49.47 -81.61 -34.63
CA MET A 300 49.44 -80.29 -35.32
C MET A 300 48.05 -79.88 -35.92
N LEU A 301 47.56 -78.71 -35.48
CA LEU A 301 46.81 -77.64 -36.21
C LEU A 301 45.27 -77.61 -36.48
N THR A 302 44.72 -76.39 -36.24
CA THR A 302 43.75 -75.56 -37.02
C THR A 302 42.22 -75.64 -36.95
N GLY A 303 41.62 -74.43 -36.91
CA GLY A 303 40.29 -74.01 -37.44
C GLY A 303 39.51 -73.11 -36.45
N SER A 304 39.21 -71.81 -36.62
CA SER A 304 38.69 -70.93 -37.71
C SER A 304 37.15 -70.76 -37.74
N GLY A 305 36.67 -69.50 -37.75
CA GLY A 305 35.35 -69.02 -38.24
C GLY A 305 34.37 -68.52 -37.16
N SER A 306 33.48 -67.51 -37.29
CA SER A 306 33.31 -66.26 -38.08
C SER A 306 31.80 -65.92 -38.12
N GLY A 307 31.41 -64.66 -37.85
CA GLY A 307 30.16 -63.99 -38.31
C GLY A 307 28.85 -64.24 -37.51
N GLN A 308 27.77 -63.44 -37.56
CA GLN A 308 27.47 -62.07 -38.05
C GLN A 308 25.95 -61.77 -37.75
N GLN A 309 25.56 -60.50 -37.54
CA GLN A 309 24.24 -59.86 -37.89
C GLN A 309 22.94 -60.28 -37.13
N GLN A 310 21.84 -59.52 -36.97
CA GLN A 310 21.40 -58.10 -37.13
C GLN A 310 19.92 -57.95 -36.66
N ARG A 311 19.47 -56.71 -36.36
CA ARG A 311 18.09 -56.11 -36.52
C ARG A 311 16.93 -56.56 -35.59
N ARG A 312 15.81 -55.85 -35.36
CA ARG A 312 15.29 -54.43 -35.36
C ARG A 312 13.77 -54.52 -35.02
N GLY A 313 13.17 -53.48 -34.43
CA GLY A 313 11.70 -53.20 -34.40
C GLY A 313 11.02 -53.50 -33.05
N GLY A 314 10.02 -52.77 -32.52
CA GLY A 314 9.19 -51.63 -32.95
C GLY A 314 8.01 -51.44 -31.95
N GLY A 315 7.30 -50.29 -31.99
CA GLY A 315 6.11 -49.92 -31.19
C GLY A 315 6.31 -48.59 -30.43
N ASP A 316 5.75 -47.41 -30.73
CA ASP A 316 4.54 -46.87 -31.39
C ASP A 316 3.28 -46.69 -30.50
N ALA A 317 2.65 -45.49 -30.64
CA ALA A 317 1.36 -44.97 -30.12
C ALA A 317 1.28 -44.56 -28.62
N ASP A 318 0.67 -43.46 -28.15
CA ASP A 318 -0.20 -42.36 -28.65
C ASP A 318 -0.05 -41.19 -27.61
N ASP A 319 0.03 -39.89 -27.91
CA ASP A 319 -0.87 -38.92 -28.57
C ASP A 319 -1.69 -38.06 -27.55
N ASP A 320 -1.92 -36.79 -27.92
CA ASP A 320 -2.82 -35.75 -27.33
C ASP A 320 -2.33 -35.00 -26.06
N ASP A 321 -2.43 -33.67 -25.89
CA ASP A 321 -2.84 -32.50 -26.68
C ASP A 321 -2.57 -31.22 -25.84
N GLY A 322 -2.45 -30.06 -26.49
CA GLY A 322 -2.65 -28.73 -25.91
C GLY A 322 -1.42 -28.09 -25.23
N GLY A 323 -0.69 -27.16 -25.85
CA GLY A 323 -1.23 -25.93 -26.41
C GLY A 323 -1.27 -24.87 -25.31
N GLY A 324 -0.32 -23.93 -25.37
CA GLY A 324 -0.18 -22.82 -24.43
C GLY A 324 -1.38 -21.85 -24.41
N ASP A 325 -1.28 -20.91 -23.47
CA ASP A 325 -2.10 -19.71 -23.32
C ASP A 325 -3.38 -19.84 -22.47
N GLY A 326 -3.19 -20.31 -21.23
CA GLY A 326 -4.10 -20.11 -20.09
C GLY A 326 -3.68 -18.94 -19.19
N SER A 327 -3.59 -17.75 -19.78
CA SER A 327 -3.79 -16.42 -19.19
C SER A 327 -3.73 -16.26 -17.64
N LEU A 328 -2.73 -15.52 -17.17
CA LEU A 328 -2.65 -14.95 -15.81
C LEU A 328 -3.94 -14.23 -15.37
N SER A 329 -4.75 -13.75 -16.33
CA SER A 329 -6.07 -13.17 -16.06
C SER A 329 -7.04 -14.20 -15.44
N HIS A 330 -6.94 -15.48 -15.77
CA HIS A 330 -7.82 -16.52 -15.22
C HIS A 330 -7.43 -16.94 -13.79
N GLN A 331 -6.14 -16.82 -13.44
CA GLN A 331 -5.67 -17.01 -12.06
C GLN A 331 -5.96 -15.78 -11.19
N PHE A 332 -5.86 -14.57 -11.75
CA PHE A 332 -6.19 -13.32 -11.06
C PHE A 332 -7.69 -13.19 -10.77
N VAL A 333 -8.56 -13.61 -11.72
CA VAL A 333 -10.01 -13.64 -11.50
C VAL A 333 -10.40 -14.65 -10.42
N ASN A 334 -9.73 -15.81 -10.35
CA ASN A 334 -9.94 -16.79 -9.26
C ASN A 334 -9.45 -16.28 -7.90
N PHE A 335 -8.41 -15.45 -7.86
CA PHE A 335 -7.95 -14.79 -6.64
C PHE A 335 -8.97 -13.75 -6.13
N LEU A 336 -9.45 -12.87 -7.01
CA LEU A 336 -10.47 -11.86 -6.65
C LEU A 336 -11.80 -12.48 -6.21
N LEU A 337 -12.22 -13.59 -6.82
CA LEU A 337 -13.43 -14.32 -6.40
C LEU A 337 -13.26 -15.05 -5.06
N ARG A 338 -12.02 -15.31 -4.62
CA ARG A 338 -11.71 -15.96 -3.35
C ARG A 338 -11.72 -14.97 -2.19
N ASP A 339 -11.27 -13.74 -2.41
CA ASP A 339 -11.24 -12.69 -1.38
C ASP A 339 -12.61 -12.03 -1.13
N VAL A 340 -13.55 -12.09 -2.08
CA VAL A 340 -14.92 -11.55 -1.90
C VAL A 340 -15.83 -12.45 -1.05
N LYS A 341 -15.43 -13.71 -0.78
CA LYS A 341 -16.26 -14.68 -0.02
C LYS A 341 -15.92 -14.82 1.46
N GLN A 342 -14.98 -14.04 2.00
CA GLN A 342 -14.75 -14.01 3.45
C GLN A 342 -15.33 -12.71 4.05
N PRO A 343 -16.49 -12.78 4.74
CA PRO A 343 -16.90 -11.69 5.61
C PRO A 343 -15.96 -11.65 6.84
N PRO A 344 -15.58 -10.45 7.32
CA PRO A 344 -14.78 -10.34 8.53
C PRO A 344 -15.60 -10.80 9.75
N VAL A 345 -15.01 -11.68 10.56
CA VAL A 345 -15.38 -11.87 11.97
C VAL A 345 -14.30 -11.22 12.81
#